data_AF-A0A060BVZ4-F1
#
_entry.id   AF-A0A060BVZ4-F1
#
_cell.length_a   1.000
_cell.length_b   1.000
_cell.length_c   1.000
_cell.angle_alpha   90.00
_cell.angle_beta   90.00
_cell.angle_gamma   90.00
#
_symmetry.space_group_name_H-M   'P 1'
#
loop_
_entity.id
_entity.type
_entity.pdbx_description
1 polymer ?
#
loop_
_entity_poly.entity_id
_entity_poly.type
_entity_poly.pdbx_seq_one_letter_code
_entity_poly.pdbx_strand_id
1 'polypeptide(L)'
;MFEEGRRRGYLVRRADGSVWQWDKWQPGMGLVDFTNPDARTWFQGYLRELLEMGVDCFKTDFGERIPTDVVWHDGSDPQRMHNYYSFLYNQAVFDVVREVRGEGEATLFARSATAGGQQFPVHWGGDCDSTYESMAETLRGGLSLAASGFG
;
A
#
# COMPACT_ATOMS: atom_id res chain seq x y z
N MET A 1 10.51 3.92 13.87
CA MET A 1 10.34 3.58 12.44
C MET A 1 10.94 4.64 11.50
N PHE A 2 10.54 5.92 11.53
CA PHE A 2 11.04 6.92 10.56
C PHE A 2 12.57 7.08 10.53
N GLU A 3 13.20 7.38 11.67
CA GLU A 3 14.66 7.60 11.73
C GLU A 3 15.45 6.35 11.30
N GLU A 4 14.94 5.17 11.64
CA GLU A 4 15.51 3.90 11.20
C GLU A 4 15.43 3.73 9.69
N GLY A 5 14.25 3.93 9.09
CA GLY A 5 14.05 3.87 7.64
C GLY A 5 14.91 4.90 6.91
N ARG A 6 15.02 6.12 7.44
CA ARG A 6 15.88 7.18 6.89
C ARG A 6 17.35 6.76 6.91
N ARG A 7 17.86 6.31 8.06
CA ARG A 7 19.27 5.88 8.24
C ARG A 7 19.63 4.69 7.36
N ARG A 8 18.71 3.74 7.18
CA ARG A 8 18.92 2.54 6.36
C ARG A 8 18.66 2.76 4.87
N GLY A 9 18.10 3.91 4.48
CA GLY A 9 17.77 4.21 3.08
C GLY A 9 16.57 3.43 2.55
N TYR A 10 15.60 3.15 3.42
CA TYR A 10 14.38 2.43 3.11
C TYR A 10 13.20 3.35 2.74
N LEU A 11 13.41 4.66 2.78
CA LEU A 11 12.40 5.65 2.41
C LEU A 11 12.71 6.26 1.04
N VAL A 12 11.66 6.54 0.28
CA VAL A 12 11.75 7.18 -1.05
C VAL A 12 12.49 8.51 -0.96
N ARG A 13 13.34 8.79 -1.94
CA ARG A 13 14.23 9.96 -1.96
C ARG A 13 13.94 10.90 -3.12
N ARG A 14 14.30 12.16 -2.95
CA ARG A 14 14.40 13.15 -4.03
C ARG A 14 15.70 12.95 -4.80
N ALA A 15 15.82 13.61 -5.95
CA ALA A 15 17.02 13.56 -6.78
C ALA A 15 18.30 14.06 -6.07
N ASP A 16 18.16 14.92 -5.05
CA ASP A 16 19.27 15.40 -4.23
C ASP A 16 19.69 14.43 -3.11
N GLY A 17 19.03 13.26 -3.02
CA GLY A 17 19.29 12.24 -2.01
C GLY A 17 18.59 12.45 -0.66
N SER A 18 17.89 13.57 -0.46
CA SER A 18 17.05 13.79 0.72
C SER A 18 15.82 12.88 0.71
N VAL A 19 15.28 12.55 1.88
CA VAL A 19 14.02 11.79 1.96
C VAL A 19 12.87 12.68 1.48
N TRP A 20 12.01 12.14 0.61
CA TRP A 20 10.80 12.83 0.21
C TRP A 20 9.84 12.92 1.39
N GLN A 21 9.38 14.13 1.73
CA GLN A 21 8.45 14.39 2.83
C GLN A 21 7.43 15.48 2.50
N TRP A 22 6.29 15.44 3.20
CA TRP A 22 5.28 16.51 3.25
C TRP A 22 4.40 16.37 4.51
N ASP A 23 3.39 17.25 4.65
CA ASP A 23 2.53 17.34 5.85
C ASP A 23 1.03 17.08 5.61
N LYS A 24 0.63 16.53 4.45
CA LYS A 24 -0.80 16.44 4.09
C LYS A 24 -1.62 15.45 4.92
N TRP A 25 -0.99 14.43 5.50
CA TRP A 25 -1.67 13.41 6.30
C TRP A 25 -1.03 13.25 7.68
N GLN A 26 0.30 13.07 7.71
CA GLN A 26 1.10 13.10 8.93
C GLN A 26 2.22 14.12 8.75
N PRO A 27 2.55 14.91 9.78
CA PRO A 27 3.68 15.83 9.74
C PRO A 27 4.98 15.10 9.40
N GLY A 28 5.71 15.60 8.41
CA GLY A 28 6.98 15.06 7.97
C GLY A 28 6.92 13.59 7.54
N MET A 29 5.80 13.10 6.98
CA MET A 29 5.73 11.70 6.58
C MET A 29 6.72 11.37 5.46
N GLY A 30 7.31 10.18 5.51
CA GLY A 30 8.05 9.58 4.40
C GLY A 30 7.29 8.37 3.82
N LEU A 31 7.67 7.95 2.62
CA LEU A 31 7.13 6.75 1.96
C LEU A 31 8.15 5.63 2.03
N VAL A 32 7.71 4.41 2.37
CA VAL A 32 8.56 3.22 2.27
C VAL A 32 8.81 2.93 0.79
N ASP A 33 10.07 2.70 0.42
CA ASP A 33 10.42 2.34 -0.95
C ASP A 33 10.29 0.83 -1.16
N PHE A 34 9.12 0.37 -1.63
CA PHE A 34 8.88 -1.06 -1.89
C PHE A 34 9.63 -1.61 -3.11
N THR A 35 10.36 -0.78 -3.87
CA THR A 35 11.31 -1.26 -4.90
C THR A 35 12.64 -1.70 -4.28
N ASN A 36 12.91 -1.28 -3.03
CA ASN A 36 14.03 -1.78 -2.24
C ASN A 36 13.62 -3.09 -1.51
N PRO A 37 14.22 -4.25 -1.85
CA PRO A 37 13.86 -5.52 -1.21
C PRO A 37 14.12 -5.50 0.30
N ASP A 38 15.17 -4.81 0.77
CA ASP A 38 15.48 -4.71 2.20
C ASP A 38 14.45 -3.84 2.94
N ALA A 39 13.95 -2.78 2.30
CA ALA A 39 12.88 -1.96 2.86
C ALA A 39 11.56 -2.74 2.96
N ARG A 40 11.25 -3.54 1.93
CA ARG A 40 10.09 -4.44 1.95
C ARG A 40 10.19 -5.45 3.10
N THR A 41 11.32 -6.14 3.24
CA THR A 41 11.53 -7.11 4.33
C THR A 41 11.48 -6.44 5.70
N TRP A 42 12.05 -5.24 5.84
CA TRP A 42 11.97 -4.46 7.07
C TRP A 42 10.52 -4.10 7.44
N PHE A 43 9.72 -3.63 6.48
CA PHE A 43 8.31 -3.32 6.70
C PHE A 43 7.51 -4.58 7.07
N GLN A 44 7.72 -5.68 6.34
CA GLN A 44 7.10 -6.98 6.63
C GLN A 44 7.49 -7.53 8.01
N GLY A 45 8.68 -7.19 8.53
CA GLY A 45 9.09 -7.55 9.88
C GLY A 45 8.10 -7.08 10.95
N TYR A 46 7.72 -5.80 10.91
CA TYR A 46 6.73 -5.27 11.86
C TYR A 46 5.34 -5.88 11.70
N LEU A 47 4.93 -6.17 10.46
CA LEU A 47 3.65 -6.84 10.21
C LEU A 47 3.66 -8.27 10.77
N ARG A 48 4.78 -8.99 10.64
CA ARG A 48 4.95 -10.33 11.21
C ARG A 48 4.84 -10.32 12.73
N GLU A 49 5.47 -9.35 13.39
CA GLU A 49 5.32 -9.18 14.84
C GLU A 49 3.84 -9.00 15.25
N LEU A 50 3.07 -8.20 14.49
CA LEU A 50 1.64 -8.01 14.76
C LEU A 50 0.83 -9.29 14.53
N LEU A 51 1.14 -10.05 13.47
CA LEU A 51 0.51 -11.34 13.20
C LEU A 51 0.82 -12.34 14.35
N GLU A 52 2.06 -12.38 14.83
CA GLU A 52 2.47 -13.21 15.97
C GLU A 52 1.76 -12.81 17.28
N MET A 53 1.38 -11.54 17.44
CA MET A 53 0.56 -11.06 18.56
C MET A 53 -0.92 -11.46 18.47
N GLY A 54 -1.36 -12.03 17.34
CA GLY A 54 -2.73 -12.49 17.13
C GLY A 54 -3.59 -11.60 16.24
N VAL A 55 -3.02 -10.62 15.53
CA VAL A 55 -3.76 -9.90 14.46
C VAL A 55 -4.01 -10.84 13.29
N ASP A 56 -5.23 -10.92 12.76
CA ASP A 56 -5.54 -11.85 11.68
C ASP A 56 -5.27 -11.28 10.28
N CYS A 57 -5.55 -10.00 10.07
CA CYS A 57 -5.42 -9.34 8.77
C CYS A 57 -5.15 -7.83 8.90
N PHE A 58 -4.92 -7.17 7.77
CA PHE A 58 -4.63 -5.73 7.72
C PHE A 58 -5.55 -4.96 6.77
N LYS A 59 -5.97 -3.77 7.19
CA LYS A 59 -6.48 -2.74 6.29
C LYS A 59 -5.31 -2.04 5.61
N THR A 60 -5.08 -2.30 4.33
CA THR A 60 -4.06 -1.62 3.51
C THR A 60 -4.61 -0.31 2.97
N ASP A 61 -4.62 0.68 3.85
CA ASP A 61 -5.09 2.03 3.54
C ASP A 61 -4.01 2.83 2.77
N PHE A 62 -4.43 3.91 2.09
CA PHE A 62 -3.58 4.74 1.22
C PHE A 62 -3.02 4.01 -0.02
N GLY A 63 -1.88 4.47 -0.52
CA GLY A 63 -1.23 3.97 -1.75
C GLY A 63 -1.42 4.86 -2.98
N GLU A 64 -2.34 5.83 -2.97
CA GLU A 64 -2.74 6.52 -4.21
C GLU A 64 -2.03 7.87 -4.50
N ARG A 65 -1.40 8.51 -3.52
CA ARG A 65 -0.78 9.85 -3.69
C ARG A 65 0.74 9.80 -3.80
N ILE A 66 1.23 8.97 -4.73
CA ILE A 66 2.66 8.71 -4.90
C ILE A 66 3.32 9.80 -5.74
N PRO A 67 4.41 10.43 -5.25
CA PRO A 67 5.08 11.51 -5.96
C PRO A 67 5.79 11.02 -7.22
N THR A 68 5.97 11.92 -8.18
CA THR A 68 6.70 11.65 -9.43
C THR A 68 8.04 12.39 -9.51
N ASP A 69 8.31 13.30 -8.57
CA ASP A 69 9.57 14.05 -8.42
C ASP A 69 10.54 13.35 -7.45
N VAL A 70 10.71 12.03 -7.64
CA VAL A 70 11.47 11.13 -6.75
C VAL A 70 12.35 10.17 -7.53
N VAL A 71 13.27 9.51 -6.83
CA VAL A 71 14.12 8.44 -7.33
C VAL A 71 13.83 7.17 -6.53
N TRP A 72 13.41 6.12 -7.22
CA TRP A 72 13.19 4.79 -6.66
C TRP A 72 14.50 4.02 -6.56
N HIS A 73 14.61 3.15 -5.57
CA HIS A 73 15.80 2.33 -5.34
C HIS A 73 16.21 1.49 -6.57
N ASP A 74 15.24 0.94 -7.31
CA ASP A 74 15.50 0.14 -8.52
C ASP A 74 15.67 0.98 -9.81
N GLY A 75 15.53 2.30 -9.73
CA GLY A 75 15.58 3.20 -10.88
C GLY A 75 14.32 3.21 -11.75
N SER A 76 13.21 2.64 -11.28
CA SER A 76 11.92 2.64 -11.97
C SER A 76 11.43 4.04 -12.34
N ASP A 77 10.70 4.14 -13.45
CA ASP A 77 10.04 5.37 -13.91
C ASP A 77 8.99 5.86 -12.88
N PRO A 78 9.18 7.03 -12.26
CA PRO A 78 8.25 7.55 -11.26
C PRO A 78 6.83 7.75 -11.79
N GLN A 79 6.65 8.03 -13.09
CA GLN A 79 5.33 8.21 -13.68
C GLN A 79 4.53 6.90 -13.69
N ARG A 80 5.20 5.77 -13.93
CA ARG A 80 4.57 4.44 -13.88
C ARG A 80 4.37 3.98 -12.45
N MET A 81 5.36 4.25 -11.59
CA MET A 81 5.30 3.86 -10.19
C MET A 81 4.17 4.54 -9.43
N HIS A 82 3.70 5.71 -9.90
CA HIS A 82 2.52 6.37 -9.33
C HIS A 82 1.32 5.42 -9.15
N ASN A 83 1.01 4.62 -10.17
CA ASN A 83 -0.05 3.62 -10.11
C ASN A 83 0.45 2.27 -9.56
N TYR A 84 1.68 1.87 -9.92
CA TYR A 84 2.19 0.53 -9.60
C TYR A 84 2.55 0.35 -8.13
N TYR A 85 2.81 1.42 -7.39
CA TYR A 85 3.10 1.36 -5.96
C TYR A 85 2.02 0.64 -5.16
N SER A 86 0.73 0.85 -5.47
CA SER A 86 -0.37 0.16 -4.80
C SER A 86 -0.30 -1.36 -4.98
N PHE A 87 0.21 -1.85 -6.12
CA PHE A 87 0.46 -3.27 -6.30
C PHE A 87 1.57 -3.77 -5.36
N LEU A 88 2.73 -3.10 -5.36
CA LEU A 88 3.88 -3.49 -4.52
C LEU A 88 3.56 -3.44 -3.02
N TYR A 89 2.81 -2.42 -2.59
CA TYR A 89 2.39 -2.28 -1.21
C TYR A 89 1.44 -3.41 -0.80
N ASN A 90 0.34 -3.63 -1.55
CA ASN A 90 -0.60 -4.70 -1.23
C ASN A 90 0.06 -6.09 -1.32
N GLN A 91 0.94 -6.32 -2.30
CA GLN A 91 1.73 -7.55 -2.40
C GLN A 91 2.59 -7.75 -1.15
N ALA A 92 3.33 -6.74 -0.70
CA ALA A 92 4.18 -6.84 0.48
C ALA A 92 3.39 -7.22 1.73
N VAL A 93 2.18 -6.67 1.92
CA VAL A 93 1.33 -7.02 3.06
C VAL A 93 0.69 -8.39 2.88
N PHE A 94 0.15 -8.69 1.70
CA PHE A 94 -0.50 -9.98 1.43
C PHE A 94 0.47 -11.15 1.61
N ASP A 95 1.70 -11.03 1.10
CA ASP A 95 2.71 -12.08 1.20
C ASP A 95 3.07 -12.42 2.64
N VAL A 96 3.17 -11.43 3.55
CA VAL A 96 3.49 -11.73 4.96
C VAL A 96 2.29 -12.31 5.71
N VAL A 97 1.06 -11.88 5.41
CA VAL A 97 -0.14 -12.52 5.98
C VAL A 97 -0.21 -13.98 5.53
N ARG A 98 0.01 -14.22 4.23
CA ARG A 98 0.04 -15.55 3.62
C ARG A 98 1.13 -16.46 4.18
N GLU A 99 2.32 -15.92 4.43
CA GLU A 99 3.42 -16.65 5.06
C GLU A 99 3.07 -17.10 6.49
N VAL A 100 2.47 -16.22 7.30
CA VAL A 100 2.25 -16.47 8.74
C VAL A 100 0.94 -17.20 9.02
N ARG A 101 -0.14 -16.89 8.28
CA ARG A 101 -1.49 -17.46 8.46
C ARG A 101 -1.78 -18.61 7.50
N GLY A 102 -1.10 -18.68 6.36
CA GLY A 102 -1.33 -19.66 5.30
C GLY A 102 -2.18 -19.12 4.15
N GLU A 103 -2.09 -19.79 2.99
CA GLU A 103 -2.70 -19.36 1.71
C GLU A 103 -4.23 -19.13 1.80
N GLY A 104 -4.95 -19.94 2.57
CA GLY A 104 -6.41 -19.85 2.70
C GLY A 104 -6.92 -18.77 3.66
N GLU A 105 -6.04 -18.21 4.48
CA GLU A 105 -6.38 -17.23 5.52
C GLU A 105 -5.91 -15.81 5.15
N ALA A 106 -5.18 -15.67 4.03
CA ALA A 106 -4.65 -14.39 3.59
C ALA A 106 -5.76 -13.51 3.03
N THR A 107 -6.06 -12.44 3.76
CA THR A 107 -7.00 -11.40 3.32
C THR A 107 -6.51 -10.02 3.74
N LEU A 108 -6.89 -9.01 2.97
CA LEU A 108 -6.68 -7.60 3.21
C LEU A 108 -8.03 -6.86 3.24
N PHE A 109 -7.96 -5.58 3.57
CA PHE A 109 -9.02 -4.61 3.31
C PHE A 109 -8.41 -3.37 2.62
N ALA A 110 -8.16 -3.49 1.31
CA ALA A 110 -7.35 -2.57 0.52
C ALA A 110 -8.15 -1.40 -0.05
N ARG A 111 -7.60 -0.18 0.04
CA ARG A 111 -8.21 1.04 -0.55
C ARG A 111 -7.78 1.29 -1.99
N SER A 112 -6.49 1.16 -2.27
CA SER A 112 -5.92 1.50 -3.58
C SER A 112 -5.50 0.24 -4.34
N ALA A 113 -5.68 0.25 -5.65
CA ALA A 113 -5.34 -0.86 -6.53
C ALA A 113 -4.91 -0.37 -7.92
N THR A 114 -4.28 -1.29 -8.65
CA THR A 114 -3.99 -1.17 -10.09
C THR A 114 -4.15 -2.56 -10.72
N ALA A 115 -3.86 -2.71 -12.02
CA ALA A 115 -3.93 -4.01 -12.69
C ALA A 115 -3.05 -5.05 -11.96
N GLY A 116 -3.63 -6.23 -11.68
CA GLY A 116 -3.01 -7.28 -10.86
C GLY A 116 -3.37 -7.21 -9.37
N GLY A 117 -3.86 -6.07 -8.88
CA GLY A 117 -4.25 -5.90 -7.48
C GLY A 117 -5.36 -6.84 -7.01
N GLN A 118 -6.20 -7.35 -7.93
CA GLN A 118 -7.25 -8.31 -7.62
C GLN A 118 -6.76 -9.62 -7.00
N GLN A 119 -5.45 -9.91 -7.12
CA GLN A 119 -4.81 -11.07 -6.49
C GLN A 119 -4.69 -10.94 -4.97
N PHE A 120 -4.93 -9.74 -4.41
CA PHE A 120 -4.78 -9.43 -2.98
C PHE A 120 -6.13 -8.97 -2.37
N PRO A 121 -7.17 -9.84 -2.35
CA PRO A 121 -8.47 -9.48 -1.81
C PRO A 121 -8.41 -9.24 -0.29
N VAL A 122 -9.34 -8.49 0.31
CA VAL A 122 -10.54 -7.85 -0.24
C VAL A 122 -10.32 -6.35 -0.47
N HIS A 123 -11.06 -5.74 -1.41
CA HIS A 123 -11.00 -4.31 -1.70
C HIS A 123 -12.22 -3.56 -1.15
N TRP A 124 -12.01 -2.37 -0.60
CA TRP A 124 -13.04 -1.53 0.00
C TRP A 124 -13.20 -0.20 -0.74
N GLY A 125 -14.45 0.28 -0.83
CA GLY A 125 -14.88 1.35 -1.74
C GLY A 125 -14.43 2.79 -1.41
N GLY A 126 -13.67 3.02 -0.34
CA GLY A 126 -13.25 4.37 0.04
C GLY A 126 -14.19 5.05 1.04
N ASP A 127 -13.78 6.24 1.49
CA ASP A 127 -14.55 7.06 2.41
C ASP A 127 -15.80 7.59 1.69
N CYS A 128 -16.97 7.39 2.30
CA CYS A 128 -18.27 7.78 1.74
C CYS A 128 -19.10 8.57 2.77
N ASP A 129 -19.99 9.43 2.28
CA ASP A 129 -20.94 10.14 3.15
C ASP A 129 -22.09 9.23 3.57
N SER A 130 -22.70 9.51 4.74
CA SER A 130 -23.84 8.76 5.29
C SER A 130 -25.18 9.22 4.68
N THR A 131 -25.30 9.17 3.35
CA THR A 131 -26.51 9.57 2.59
C THR A 131 -26.91 8.50 1.57
N TYR A 132 -28.16 8.53 1.11
CA TYR A 132 -28.63 7.58 0.09
C TYR A 132 -27.96 7.80 -1.28
N GLU A 133 -27.63 9.04 -1.61
CA GLU A 133 -26.90 9.42 -2.81
C GLU A 133 -25.50 8.77 -2.82
N SER A 134 -24.78 8.88 -1.70
CA SER A 134 -23.46 8.27 -1.49
C SER A 134 -23.52 6.73 -1.49
N MET A 135 -24.59 6.14 -0.92
CA MET A 135 -24.84 4.70 -1.02
C MET A 135 -24.99 4.25 -2.48
N ALA A 136 -25.74 5.02 -3.30
CA ALA A 136 -25.90 4.71 -4.72
C ALA A 136 -24.59 4.87 -5.52
N GLU A 137 -23.76 5.84 -5.18
CA GLU A 137 -22.41 6.02 -5.73
C GLU A 137 -21.50 4.83 -5.40
N THR A 138 -21.50 4.40 -4.14
CA THR A 138 -20.73 3.25 -3.66
C THR A 138 -21.13 1.96 -4.40
N LEU A 139 -22.43 1.73 -4.63
CA LEU A 139 -22.90 0.59 -5.42
C LEU A 139 -22.36 0.61 -6.85
N ARG A 140 -22.36 1.77 -7.52
CA ARG A 140 -21.76 1.92 -8.86
C ARG A 140 -20.26 1.63 -8.84
N GLY A 141 -19.56 2.10 -7.81
CA GLY A 141 -18.14 1.80 -7.59
C GLY A 141 -17.88 0.29 -7.46
N GLY A 142 -18.65 -0.40 -6.61
CA GLY A 142 -18.55 -1.84 -6.42
C GLY A 142 -18.77 -2.64 -7.70
N LEU A 143 -19.84 -2.32 -8.46
CA LEU A 143 -20.12 -2.98 -9.74
C LEU A 143 -19.04 -2.72 -10.79
N SER A 144 -18.49 -1.50 -10.83
CA SER A 144 -17.42 -1.12 -11.75
C SER A 144 -16.11 -1.85 -11.42
N LEU A 145 -15.77 -1.95 -10.14
CA LEU A 145 -14.60 -2.69 -9.67
C LEU A 145 -14.73 -4.19 -9.98
N ALA A 146 -15.91 -4.77 -9.75
CA ALA A 146 -16.20 -6.15 -10.11
C ALA A 146 -16.06 -6.42 -11.62
N ALA A 147 -16.62 -5.53 -12.45
CA ALA A 147 -16.47 -5.59 -13.90
C ALA A 147 -15.01 -5.35 -14.38
N SER A 148 -14.12 -4.88 -13.49
CA SER A 148 -12.70 -4.66 -13.75
C SER A 148 -11.81 -5.81 -13.27
N GLY A 149 -12.39 -6.95 -12.88
CA GLY A 149 -11.65 -8.19 -12.57
C GLY A 149 -11.39 -8.44 -11.07
N PHE A 150 -12.00 -7.67 -10.17
CA PHE A 150 -11.91 -7.86 -8.73
C PHE A 150 -13.11 -8.67 -8.22
N GLY A 151 -12.84 -9.76 -7.51
CA GLY A 151 -13.85 -10.71 -7.02
C GLY A 151 -14.49 -10.35 -5.69
#